data_AF-A0A8I1PJ31-F1
#
_entry.id   AF-A0A8I1PJ31-F1
#
_cell.length_a   1.000
_cell.length_b   1.000
_cell.length_c   1.000
_cell.angle_alpha   90.00
_cell.angle_beta   90.00
_cell.angle_gamma   90.00
#
_symmetry.space_group_name_H-M   'P 1'
#
loop_
_entity.id
_entity.type
_entity.pdbx_description
1 polymer ?
#
loop_
_entity_poly.entity_id
_entity_poly.type
_entity_poly.pdbx_seq_one_letter_code
_entity_poly.pdbx_strand_id
1 'polypeptide(L)'
;MPALSRLPAPRAAVVMQQVNRAILNPVFGLLFGGTAVLAVVVAATTGITGTPLRLAGALVLLAGVYAVTAAVNVPLNNALDRVDPGGPEIIPAWERFAGRWTRWNHVRALTSTVATVLLVVG
;
A
#
# COMPACT_ATOMS: atom_id res chain seq x y z
N MET A 1 -9.26 5.78 -7.76
CA MET A 1 -8.18 6.19 -8.68
C MET A 1 -8.74 7.11 -9.77
N PRO A 2 -8.85 8.43 -9.54
CA PRO A 2 -9.64 9.31 -10.43
C PRO A 2 -9.14 9.40 -11.88
N ALA A 3 -7.82 9.37 -12.11
CA ALA A 3 -7.26 9.41 -13.47
C ALA A 3 -7.56 8.11 -14.25
N LEU A 4 -7.34 6.95 -13.61
CA LEU A 4 -7.54 5.64 -14.25
C LEU A 4 -9.02 5.33 -14.49
N SER A 5 -9.94 5.85 -13.67
CA SER A 5 -11.39 5.68 -13.88
C SER A 5 -11.92 6.43 -15.11
N ARG A 6 -11.13 7.33 -15.71
CA ARG A 6 -11.47 8.05 -16.95
C ARG A 6 -10.97 7.32 -18.20
N LEU A 7 -10.20 6.25 -18.04
CA LEU A 7 -9.67 5.46 -19.15
C LEU A 7 -10.55 4.21 -19.39
N PRO A 8 -10.63 3.71 -20.64
CA PRO A 8 -11.15 2.38 -20.90
C PRO A 8 -10.40 1.33 -20.06
N ALA A 9 -11.13 0.34 -19.50
CA ALA A 9 -10.58 -0.67 -18.59
C ALA A 9 -9.27 -1.33 -19.09
N PRO A 10 -9.13 -1.73 -20.37
CA PRO A 10 -7.87 -2.29 -20.87
C PRO A 10 -6.69 -1.32 -20.74
N ARG A 11 -6.89 -0.04 -21.09
CA ARG A 11 -5.84 0.98 -20.98
C ARG A 11 -5.50 1.28 -19.51
N ALA A 12 -6.51 1.35 -18.65
CA ALA A 12 -6.31 1.58 -17.22
C ALA A 12 -5.50 0.44 -16.57
N ALA A 13 -5.80 -0.80 -16.94
CA ALA A 13 -5.07 -1.98 -16.48
C ALA A 13 -3.61 -1.98 -16.95
N VAL A 14 -3.35 -1.70 -18.23
CA VAL A 14 -1.98 -1.56 -18.77
C VAL A 14 -1.17 -0.54 -17.96
N VAL A 15 -1.74 0.65 -17.73
CA VAL A 15 -1.05 1.70 -16.96
C VAL A 15 -0.76 1.22 -15.54
N MET A 16 -1.72 0.56 -14.88
CA MET A 16 -1.51 0.05 -13.53
C MET A 16 -0.44 -1.04 -13.48
N GLN A 17 -0.40 -1.96 -14.44
CA GLN A 17 0.65 -2.98 -14.52
C GLN A 17 2.03 -2.35 -14.71
N GLN A 18 2.15 -1.31 -15.53
CA GLN A 18 3.40 -0.56 -15.68
C GLN A 18 3.81 0.10 -14.37
N VAL A 19 2.87 0.70 -13.63
CA VAL A 19 3.12 1.27 -12.30
C VAL A 19 3.58 0.21 -11.31
N ASN A 20 2.94 -0.97 -11.28
CA ASN A 20 3.31 -2.09 -10.40
C ASN A 20 4.74 -2.58 -10.65
N ARG A 21 5.21 -2.55 -11.90
CA ARG A 21 6.58 -2.92 -12.26
C ARG A 21 7.57 -1.80 -11.94
N ALA A 22 7.23 -0.55 -12.26
CA ALA A 22 8.12 0.60 -12.06
C ALA A 22 8.38 0.94 -10.58
N ILE A 23 7.42 0.65 -9.69
CA ILE A 23 7.58 0.92 -8.26
C ILE A 23 8.61 0.00 -7.59
N LEU A 24 8.93 -1.15 -8.20
CA LEU A 24 9.94 -2.08 -7.67
C LEU A 24 11.36 -1.63 -8.02
N ASN A 25 11.82 -0.59 -7.33
CA ASN A 25 13.17 -0.05 -7.46
C ASN A 25 13.84 0.12 -6.09
N PRO A 26 15.19 0.22 -6.03
CA PRO A 26 15.92 0.28 -4.77
C PRO A 26 15.56 1.47 -3.89
N VAL A 27 15.27 2.64 -4.47
CA VAL A 27 14.90 3.84 -3.71
C VAL A 27 13.56 3.64 -3.01
N PHE A 28 12.56 3.11 -3.72
CA PHE A 28 11.29 2.75 -3.11
C PHE A 28 11.47 1.69 -2.03
N GLY A 29 12.25 0.64 -2.30
CA GLY A 29 12.55 -0.42 -1.34
C GLY A 29 13.20 0.11 -0.06
N LEU A 30 14.15 1.03 -0.18
CA LEU A 30 14.81 1.67 0.95
C LEU A 30 13.84 2.53 1.77
N LEU A 31 13.05 3.39 1.12
CA LEU A 31 12.14 4.30 1.83
C LEU A 31 10.98 3.53 2.48
N PHE A 32 10.34 2.61 1.74
CA PHE A 32 9.22 1.82 2.23
C PHE A 32 9.69 0.79 3.26
N GLY A 33 10.72 0.00 2.96
CA GLY A 33 11.26 -0.99 3.89
C GLY A 33 11.91 -0.36 5.11
N GLY A 34 12.69 0.71 4.93
CA GLY A 34 13.34 1.44 6.02
C GLY A 34 12.33 2.04 7.00
N THR A 35 11.23 2.60 6.51
CA THR A 35 10.14 3.09 7.37
C THR A 35 9.52 1.94 8.19
N ALA A 36 9.42 0.73 7.64
CA ALA A 36 8.92 -0.43 8.37
C ALA A 36 9.86 -0.81 9.52
N VAL A 37 11.16 -0.86 9.23
CA VAL A 37 12.20 -1.17 10.22
C VAL A 37 12.19 -0.14 11.34
N LEU A 38 12.12 1.15 11.01
CA LEU A 38 12.03 2.22 12.01
C LEU A 38 10.80 2.09 12.90
N ALA A 39 9.64 1.71 12.33
CA ALA A 39 8.43 1.49 13.12
C ALA A 39 8.60 0.31 14.11
N VAL A 40 9.25 -0.78 13.69
CA VAL A 40 9.59 -1.90 14.57
C VAL A 40 10.53 -1.45 15.69
N VAL A 41 11.56 -0.65 15.37
CA VAL A 41 12.48 -0.11 16.37
C VAL A 41 11.73 0.73 17.40
N VAL A 42 10.87 1.66 16.95
CA VAL A 42 10.04 2.49 17.86
C VAL A 42 9.18 1.63 18.77
N ALA A 43 8.52 0.60 18.23
CA ALA A 43 7.70 -0.31 19.01
C ALA A 43 8.54 -1.07 20.06
N ALA A 44 9.73 -1.54 19.68
CA ALA A 44 10.63 -2.29 20.56
C ALA A 44 11.26 -1.41 21.67
N THR A 45 11.53 -0.14 21.39
CA THR A 45 12.20 0.78 22.33
C THR A 45 11.23 1.63 23.14
N THR A 46 9.91 1.48 22.97
CA THR A 46 8.92 2.35 23.65
C THR A 46 9.07 2.29 25.17
N GLY A 47 9.34 1.13 25.76
CA GLY A 47 9.53 1.00 27.22
C GLY A 47 10.78 1.70 27.79
N ILE A 48 11.68 2.19 26.93
CA ILE A 48 12.92 2.87 27.33
C ILE A 48 12.81 4.37 27.08
N THR A 49 12.37 4.76 25.88
CA THR A 49 12.44 6.16 25.40
C THR A 49 11.15 6.66 24.76
N GLY A 50 10.06 5.88 24.79
CA GLY A 50 8.82 6.18 24.06
C GLY A 50 7.63 6.47 24.96
N THR A 51 6.55 6.91 24.32
CA THR A 51 5.24 7.11 24.93
C THR A 51 4.27 6.05 24.40
N PRO A 52 3.18 5.75 25.13
CA PRO A 52 2.13 4.85 24.62
C PRO A 52 1.57 5.29 23.25
N LEU A 53 1.56 6.60 22.97
CA LEU A 53 1.19 7.17 21.69
C LEU A 53 2.14 6.75 20.56
N ARG A 54 3.46 6.79 20.78
CA ARG A 54 4.45 6.33 19.78
C ARG A 54 4.31 4.84 19.48
N LEU A 55 4.08 4.02 20.51
CA LEU A 55 3.82 2.59 20.32
C LEU A 55 2.56 2.37 19.48
N ALA A 56 1.46 3.05 19.82
CA ALA A 56 0.23 2.99 19.06
C ALA A 56 0.43 3.41 17.60
N GLY A 57 1.17 4.51 17.35
CA GLY A 57 1.50 4.98 16.01
C GLY A 57 2.30 3.95 15.20
N ALA A 58 3.33 3.35 15.81
CA ALA A 58 4.12 2.29 15.19
C ALA A 58 3.27 1.05 14.85
N LEU A 59 2.43 0.58 15.78
CA LEU A 59 1.55 -0.56 15.55
C LEU A 59 0.50 -0.29 14.46
N VAL A 60 -0.10 0.91 14.45
CA VAL A 60 -1.03 1.33 13.39
C VAL A 60 -0.34 1.38 12.03
N LEU A 61 0.90 1.84 11.97
CA LEU A 61 1.68 1.83 10.73
C LEU A 61 1.94 0.40 10.25
N LEU A 62 2.43 -0.48 11.13
CA LEU A 62 2.74 -1.88 10.82
C LEU A 62 1.49 -2.66 10.36
N ALA A 63 0.40 -2.59 11.11
CA ALA A 63 -0.83 -3.30 10.76
C ALA A 63 -1.57 -2.63 9.58
N GLY A 64 -1.75 -1.32 9.64
CA GLY A 64 -2.60 -0.58 8.72
C GLY A 64 -1.96 -0.29 7.36
N VAL A 65 -0.63 -0.15 7.31
CA VAL A 65 0.08 0.11 6.06
C VAL A 65 0.75 -1.16 5.56
N TYR A 66 1.62 -1.78 6.35
CA TYR A 66 2.43 -2.91 5.88
C TYR A 66 1.62 -4.19 5.76
N ALA A 67 0.83 -4.57 6.76
CA ALA A 67 0.04 -5.80 6.66
C ALA A 67 -1.05 -5.69 5.57
N VAL A 68 -1.72 -4.54 5.43
CA VAL A 68 -2.65 -4.31 4.30
C VAL A 68 -1.94 -4.38 2.95
N THR A 69 -0.75 -3.79 2.84
CA THR A 69 0.03 -3.84 1.60
C THR A 69 0.40 -5.27 1.24
N ALA A 70 0.96 -6.03 2.19
CA ALA A 70 1.43 -7.39 1.97
C ALA A 70 0.28 -8.39 1.74
N ALA A 71 -0.80 -8.29 2.52
CA ALA A 71 -1.90 -9.26 2.49
C ALA A 71 -2.97 -8.94 1.43
N VAL A 72 -3.07 -7.69 0.97
CA VAL A 72 -4.14 -7.28 0.05
C VAL A 72 -3.61 -6.63 -1.21
N ASN A 73 -2.87 -5.52 -1.12
CA ASN A 73 -2.48 -4.77 -2.31
C ASN A 73 -1.49 -5.54 -3.20
N VAL A 74 -0.46 -6.17 -2.62
CA VAL A 74 0.53 -6.94 -3.38
C VAL A 74 -0.12 -8.14 -4.09
N PRO A 75 -0.95 -8.98 -3.43
CA PRO A 75 -1.68 -10.04 -4.12
C PRO A 75 -2.58 -9.55 -5.25
N LEU A 76 -3.27 -8.42 -5.08
CA LEU A 76 -4.10 -7.82 -6.13
C LEU A 76 -3.25 -7.34 -7.31
N ASN A 77 -2.12 -6.67 -7.03
CA ASN A 77 -1.19 -6.21 -8.06
C ASN A 77 -0.64 -7.39 -8.86
N ASN A 78 -0.16 -8.43 -8.17
CA ASN A 78 0.37 -9.64 -8.81
C ASN A 78 -0.70 -10.44 -9.57
N ALA A 79 -1.96 -10.38 -9.15
CA ALA A 79 -3.07 -10.99 -9.90
C ALA A 79 -3.34 -10.21 -11.19
N LEU A 80 -3.37 -8.88 -11.14
CA LEU A 80 -3.55 -8.04 -12.33
C LEU A 80 -2.37 -8.18 -13.30
N ASP A 81 -1.14 -8.23 -12.80
CA ASP A 81 0.09 -8.31 -13.62
C ASP A 81 0.21 -9.62 -14.41
N ARG A 82 -0.50 -10.68 -14.00
CA ARG A 82 -0.56 -11.97 -14.69
C ARG A 82 -1.57 -12.04 -15.83
N VAL A 83 -2.42 -11.02 -15.98
CA VAL A 83 -3.44 -10.98 -17.03
C VAL A 83 -2.85 -10.36 -18.29
N ASP A 84 -3.04 -11.03 -19.43
CA ASP A 84 -2.67 -10.51 -20.74
C ASP A 84 -3.46 -9.22 -21.04
N PRO A 85 -2.80 -8.08 -21.25
CA PRO A 85 -3.48 -6.82 -21.56
C PRO A 85 -4.27 -6.81 -22.87
N GLY A 86 -3.89 -7.65 -23.82
CA GLY A 86 -4.61 -7.84 -25.09
C GLY A 86 -5.69 -8.93 -25.02
N GLY A 87 -5.75 -9.67 -23.90
CA GLY A 87 -6.61 -10.82 -23.74
C GLY A 87 -8.04 -10.48 -23.31
N PRO A 88 -8.99 -11.41 -23.50
CA PRO A 88 -10.40 -11.22 -23.13
C PRO A 88 -10.62 -11.02 -21.62
N GLU A 89 -9.70 -11.49 -20.78
CA GLU A 89 -9.79 -11.44 -19.32
C GLU A 89 -9.47 -10.05 -18.71
N ILE A 90 -8.95 -9.10 -19.49
CA ILE A 90 -8.44 -7.84 -18.95
C ILE A 90 -9.54 -6.96 -18.33
N ILE A 91 -10.72 -6.92 -18.94
CA ILE A 91 -11.87 -6.13 -18.47
C ILE A 91 -12.38 -6.68 -17.13
N PRO A 92 -12.76 -7.96 -17.00
CA PRO A 92 -13.26 -8.48 -15.72
C PRO A 92 -12.17 -8.50 -14.64
N ALA A 93 -10.89 -8.65 -14.99
CA ALA A 93 -9.79 -8.50 -14.04
C ALA A 93 -9.69 -7.08 -13.49
N TRP A 94 -9.77 -6.06 -14.36
CA TRP A 94 -9.73 -4.66 -13.96
C TRP A 94 -10.90 -4.28 -13.04
N GLU A 95 -12.12 -4.70 -13.35
CA GLU A 95 -13.31 -4.39 -12.55
C GLU A 95 -13.21 -4.95 -11.12
N ARG A 96 -12.75 -6.20 -10.97
CA ARG A 96 -12.48 -6.81 -9.65
C ARG A 96 -11.35 -6.09 -8.90
N PHE A 97 -10.32 -5.69 -9.64
CA PHE A 97 -9.14 -5.05 -9.08
C PHE A 97 -9.43 -3.63 -8.58
N ALA A 98 -9.96 -2.75 -9.44
CA ALA A 98 -9.99 -1.31 -9.21
C ALA A 98 -10.77 -0.92 -7.95
N GLY A 99 -11.95 -1.52 -7.75
CA GLY A 99 -12.80 -1.25 -6.59
C GLY A 99 -12.21 -1.78 -5.28
N ARG A 100 -11.66 -3.00 -5.28
CA ARG A 100 -11.04 -3.59 -4.08
C ARG A 100 -9.74 -2.88 -3.72
N TRP A 101 -8.87 -2.65 -4.70
CA TRP A 101 -7.61 -1.94 -4.49
C TRP A 101 -7.85 -0.54 -3.96
N THR A 102 -8.79 0.22 -4.56
CA THR A 102 -9.09 1.59 -4.12
C THR A 102 -9.55 1.63 -2.67
N ARG A 103 -10.45 0.74 -2.25
CA ARG A 103 -10.92 0.68 -0.85
C ARG A 103 -9.78 0.43 0.13
N TRP A 104 -8.94 -0.56 -0.13
CA TRP A 104 -7.80 -0.87 0.75
C TRP A 104 -6.70 0.18 0.71
N ASN A 105 -6.57 0.91 -0.40
CA ASN A 105 -5.68 2.07 -0.45
C ASN A 105 -6.19 3.25 0.40
N HIS A 106 -7.51 3.43 0.55
CA HIS A 106 -8.05 4.42 1.50
C HIS A 106 -7.77 4.01 2.95
N VAL A 107 -7.88 2.72 3.27
CA VAL A 107 -7.48 2.20 4.59
C VAL A 107 -6.02 2.54 4.86
N ARG A 108 -5.11 2.27 3.92
CA ARG A 108 -3.69 2.65 4.04
C ARG A 108 -3.49 4.14 4.22
N ALA A 109 -4.21 4.98 3.49
CA ALA A 109 -4.10 6.43 3.62
C ALA A 109 -4.52 6.89 5.02
N LEU A 110 -5.67 6.40 5.51
CA LEU A 110 -6.17 6.74 6.85
C LEU A 110 -5.21 6.27 7.94
N THR A 111 -4.74 5.02 7.88
CA THR A 111 -3.84 4.47 8.89
C THR A 111 -2.46 5.13 8.85
N SER A 112 -1.96 5.51 7.67
CA SER A 112 -0.73 6.30 7.54
C SER A 112 -0.87 7.67 8.22
N THR A 113 -1.98 8.36 8.01
CA THR A 113 -2.27 9.66 8.63
C THR A 113 -2.35 9.53 10.16
N VAL A 114 -3.12 8.56 10.66
CA VAL A 114 -3.25 8.32 12.10
C VAL A 114 -1.90 7.96 12.72
N ALA A 115 -1.15 7.05 12.11
CA ALA A 115 0.18 6.69 12.58
C ALA A 115 1.12 7.90 12.64
N THR A 116 1.10 8.76 11.61
CA THR A 116 1.91 9.98 11.56
C THR A 116 1.59 10.91 12.73
N VAL A 117 0.31 11.19 12.97
CA VAL A 117 -0.11 12.07 14.09
C VAL A 117 0.35 11.49 15.43
N LEU A 118 0.14 10.18 15.65
CA LEU A 118 0.53 9.50 16.89
C LEU A 118 2.04 9.52 17.13
N LEU A 119 2.84 9.32 16.07
CA LEU A 119 4.30 9.32 16.14
C LEU A 119 4.89 10.72 16.35
N VAL A 120 4.24 11.77 15.84
CA VAL A 120 4.72 13.15 15.93
C VAL A 120 4.31 13.81 17.26
N VAL A 121 3.09 13.55 17.74
CA VAL A 121 2.58 14.15 18.98
C VAL A 121 3.04 13.40 20.22
N GLY A 122 3.27 12.08 20.10
CA GLY A 122 3.80 11.24 21.18
C GLY A 122 5.28 11.40 21.40
#